data_AF-S4XV14-F1
#
_entry.id   AF-S4XV14-F1
#
_cell.length_a   1.000
_cell.length_b   1.000
_cell.length_c   1.000
_cell.angle_alpha   90.00
_cell.angle_beta   90.00
_cell.angle_gamma   90.00
#
_symmetry.space_group_name_H-M   'P 1'
#
loop_
_entity.id
_entity.type
_entity.pdbx_description
1 polymer ?
#
loop_
_entity_poly.entity_id
_entity_poly.type
_entity_poly.pdbx_seq_one_letter_code
_entity_poly.pdbx_strand_id
1 'polypeptide(L)'
;MTKTGRRKQRPTPRQGAPELTPKSVARMDVGDAVYRLVKLLARHPDERLDAKARGALEKTLPVLDALRASHPDHPQVAWVAGMILRKLGRLDEAAQLARRAFEIEPTFATAVSLAYALRERGDIDAAQGAFEAAARLDPEDVSARCDLGAMLCEAGRTAEGLRHLEAVLDEQPAHPVAFPAYACHRAVRDGDASWYDKLAAYEKAHPESAGAARALERLRAEGLHHPAPVAVVEGFIAGVAEAIDHLHRDHDPWLNRFGAREHGYRILPPLAPEELRRIEASAGTRIPADYAAFVTRVGSAGAGPYYGLLPLDGPGQLGSLTGDFPHTRPYRPQLRVMSAPERAAYQADATVRGTIALAHMGCGYFSVLVVRGPRAGTVWADLRAAGSGLLPTHDSFTAWYRDWIEALSKGAPAELPITAPRCAAPAVLSDYLMEWERERRLPLGGAGEAGVRQALRELPDGGIAIQAEASRYFDAGDPISPCPNCRHMFEHFIQKDMLRPAALRPGVPPRAARRLRPEA
;
A
#
# COMPACT_ATOMS: atom_id res chain seq x y z
N MET A 1 58.17 -37.51 43.25
CA MET A 1 59.14 -36.43 42.97
C MET A 1 59.13 -36.15 41.47
N THR A 2 58.15 -35.39 40.96
CA THR A 2 58.23 -33.96 40.60
C THR A 2 59.33 -33.58 39.60
N LYS A 3 58.96 -33.39 38.32
CA LYS A 3 59.45 -32.27 37.49
C LYS A 3 58.32 -31.78 36.56
N THR A 4 57.80 -30.62 36.92
CA THR A 4 56.77 -29.84 36.24
C THR A 4 57.39 -29.03 35.09
N GLY A 5 56.96 -29.29 33.85
CA GLY A 5 57.26 -28.45 32.69
C GLY A 5 56.31 -27.24 32.64
N ARG A 6 56.84 -26.03 32.80
CA ARG A 6 56.09 -24.76 32.76
C ARG A 6 55.46 -24.54 31.38
N ARG A 7 54.12 -24.60 31.32
CA ARG A 7 53.30 -23.94 30.29
C ARG A 7 53.58 -22.42 30.36
N LYS A 8 54.00 -21.82 29.24
CA LYS A 8 54.00 -20.35 29.08
C LYS A 8 52.57 -19.85 29.27
N GLN A 9 52.31 -19.18 30.38
CA GLN A 9 51.03 -18.51 30.65
C GLN A 9 50.81 -17.40 29.63
N ARG A 10 49.65 -17.40 28.96
CA ARG A 10 49.10 -16.20 28.32
C ARG A 10 48.94 -15.13 29.40
N PRO A 11 49.30 -13.86 29.14
CA PRO A 11 49.11 -12.81 30.12
C PRO A 11 47.61 -12.62 30.40
N THR A 12 47.25 -12.70 31.68
CA THR A 12 45.94 -12.31 32.20
C THR A 12 45.71 -10.80 32.00
N PRO A 13 44.47 -10.33 31.83
CA PRO A 13 44.19 -8.92 31.62
C PRO A 13 44.55 -8.14 32.89
N ARG A 14 45.43 -7.14 32.79
CA ARG A 14 45.67 -6.18 33.87
C ARG A 14 44.37 -5.42 34.16
N GLN A 15 43.78 -5.64 35.32
CA GLN A 15 42.82 -4.72 35.92
C GLN A 15 43.53 -3.37 36.13
N GLY A 16 42.97 -2.30 35.57
CA GLY A 16 43.56 -0.94 35.60
C GLY A 16 44.24 -0.51 34.30
N ALA A 17 43.61 -0.72 33.14
CA ALA A 17 44.05 0.00 31.94
C ALA A 17 43.80 1.51 32.17
N PRO A 18 44.81 2.39 32.01
CA PRO A 18 44.64 3.82 32.24
C PRO A 18 43.55 4.38 31.33
N GLU A 19 42.75 5.30 31.86
CA GLU A 19 41.69 6.01 31.14
C GLU A 19 42.27 6.67 29.87
N LEU A 20 41.53 6.60 28.77
CA LEU A 20 41.89 7.29 27.53
C LEU A 20 41.71 8.79 27.75
N THR A 21 42.83 9.50 27.85
CA THR A 21 42.90 10.95 28.04
C THR A 21 43.93 11.52 27.06
N PRO A 22 43.88 12.81 26.72
CA PRO A 22 44.88 13.44 25.85
C PRO A 22 46.33 13.19 26.32
N LYS A 23 46.55 13.21 27.64
CA LYS A 23 47.87 12.97 28.24
C LYS A 23 48.30 11.50 28.17
N SER A 24 47.36 10.56 28.28
CA SER A 24 47.69 9.14 28.23
C SER A 24 47.98 8.68 26.81
N VAL A 25 47.30 9.20 25.78
CA VAL A 25 47.59 8.85 24.37
C VAL A 25 48.93 9.40 23.89
N ALA A 26 49.39 10.56 24.38
CA ALA A 26 50.69 11.11 24.01
C ALA A 26 51.89 10.22 24.41
N ARG A 27 51.68 9.23 25.29
CA ARG A 27 52.69 8.29 25.78
C ARG A 27 52.36 6.84 25.44
N MET A 28 51.27 6.60 24.70
CA MET A 28 50.77 5.27 24.35
C MET A 28 51.21 4.91 22.93
N ASP A 29 51.33 3.61 22.66
CA ASP A 29 51.45 3.12 21.28
C ASP A 29 50.19 3.50 20.48
N VAL A 30 50.39 3.97 19.24
CA VAL A 30 49.28 4.42 18.38
C VAL A 30 48.30 3.29 18.07
N GLY A 31 48.80 2.07 17.88
CA GLY A 31 47.98 0.88 17.64
C GLY A 31 47.12 0.53 18.85
N ASP A 32 47.67 0.62 20.06
CA ASP A 32 46.91 0.44 21.30
C ASP A 32 45.81 1.50 21.48
N ALA A 33 46.11 2.77 21.15
CA ALA A 33 45.13 3.85 21.23
C ALA A 33 43.98 3.63 20.22
N VAL A 34 44.32 3.34 18.96
CA VAL A 34 43.36 3.01 17.90
C VAL A 34 42.51 1.80 18.29
N TYR A 35 43.13 0.70 18.74
CA TYR A 35 42.43 -0.52 19.15
C TYR A 35 41.38 -0.25 20.23
N ARG A 36 41.71 0.57 21.24
CA ARG A 36 40.75 0.91 22.30
C ARG A 36 39.58 1.76 21.79
N LEU A 37 39.84 2.68 20.85
CA LEU A 37 38.79 3.49 20.22
C LEU A 37 37.87 2.63 19.33
N VAL A 38 38.43 1.71 18.54
CA VAL A 38 37.67 0.72 17.78
C VAL A 38 36.83 -0.16 18.71
N LYS A 39 37.39 -0.61 19.83
CA LYS A 39 36.65 -1.39 20.83
C LYS A 39 35.52 -0.59 21.48
N LEU A 40 35.67 0.73 21.63
CA LEU A 40 34.59 1.59 22.10
C LEU A 40 33.48 1.68 21.04
N LEU A 41 33.83 1.90 19.77
CA LEU A 41 32.88 1.88 18.65
C LEU A 41 32.11 0.56 18.58
N ALA A 42 32.78 -0.58 18.76
CA ALA A 42 32.16 -1.90 18.71
C ALA A 42 31.13 -2.15 19.83
N ARG A 43 31.16 -1.38 20.93
CA ARG A 43 30.12 -1.41 21.98
C ARG A 43 28.85 -0.67 21.58
N HIS A 44 28.90 0.07 20.48
CA HIS A 44 27.82 0.88 19.93
C HIS A 44 27.63 0.52 18.44
N PRO A 45 27.26 -0.75 18.13
CA PRO A 45 27.15 -1.24 16.77
C PRO A 45 26.07 -0.50 15.98
N ASP A 46 25.00 -0.06 16.66
CA ASP A 46 23.89 0.64 16.05
C ASP A 46 24.32 1.93 15.31
N GLU A 47 23.76 2.14 14.12
CA GLU A 47 23.95 3.37 13.35
C GLU A 47 23.32 4.57 14.08
N ARG A 48 22.23 4.35 14.82
CA ARG A 48 21.58 5.37 15.65
C ARG A 48 22.12 5.31 17.07
N LEU A 49 22.89 6.32 17.46
CA LEU A 49 23.39 6.46 18.83
C LEU A 49 22.28 6.89 19.80
N ASP A 50 22.16 6.20 20.93
CA ASP A 50 21.44 6.72 22.10
C ASP A 50 22.24 7.86 22.78
N ALA A 51 21.61 8.57 23.73
CA ALA A 51 22.22 9.70 24.42
C ALA A 51 23.49 9.31 25.20
N LYS A 52 23.55 8.08 25.74
CA LYS A 52 24.68 7.59 26.53
C LYS A 52 25.87 7.25 25.62
N ALA A 53 25.62 6.58 24.50
CA ALA A 53 26.59 6.24 23.48
C ALA A 53 27.16 7.50 22.83
N ARG A 54 26.30 8.46 22.49
CA ARG A 54 26.71 9.78 22.00
C ARG A 54 27.63 10.48 22.99
N GLY A 55 27.23 10.60 24.26
CA GLY A 55 28.06 11.23 25.28
C GLY A 55 29.38 10.48 25.54
N ALA A 56 29.41 9.16 25.39
CA ALA A 56 30.64 8.37 25.50
C ALA A 56 31.61 8.64 24.34
N LEU A 57 31.11 8.76 23.11
CA LEU A 57 31.92 9.10 21.94
C LEU A 57 32.38 10.56 21.95
N GLU A 58 31.54 11.50 22.40
CA GLU A 58 31.91 12.91 22.53
C GLU A 58 33.08 13.11 23.51
N LYS A 59 33.15 12.34 24.59
CA LYS A 59 34.29 12.36 25.53
C LYS A 59 35.61 11.91 24.90
N THR A 60 35.57 11.23 23.75
CA THR A 60 36.79 10.84 23.03
C THR A 60 37.31 11.93 22.09
N LEU A 61 36.55 13.00 21.82
CA LEU A 61 36.99 14.07 20.91
C LEU A 61 38.34 14.70 21.33
N PRO A 62 38.59 15.07 22.60
CA PRO A 62 39.90 15.60 22.98
C PRO A 62 41.03 14.59 22.80
N VAL A 63 40.73 13.30 22.93
CA VAL A 63 41.69 12.21 22.73
C VAL A 63 42.00 12.05 21.24
N LEU A 64 40.98 12.14 20.38
CA LEU A 64 41.13 12.12 18.94
C LEU A 64 41.93 13.31 18.43
N ASP A 65 41.67 14.51 18.96
CA ASP A 65 42.39 15.72 18.57
C ASP A 65 43.87 15.62 18.94
N ALA A 66 44.19 15.12 20.14
CA ALA A 66 45.56 14.88 20.56
C ALA A 66 46.26 13.84 19.66
N LEU A 67 45.57 12.74 19.33
CA LEU A 67 46.12 11.66 18.50
C LEU A 67 46.37 12.12 17.05
N ARG A 68 45.45 12.93 16.50
CA ARG A 68 45.59 13.52 15.17
C ARG A 68 46.72 14.56 15.13
N ALA A 69 46.92 15.33 16.19
CA ALA A 69 48.01 16.29 16.27
C ALA A 69 49.39 15.62 16.35
N SER A 70 49.50 14.50 17.07
CA SER A 70 50.77 13.76 17.19
C SER A 70 51.06 12.84 16.00
N HIS A 71 50.02 12.41 15.27
CA HIS A 71 50.12 11.49 14.13
C HIS A 71 49.25 11.94 12.94
N PRO A 72 49.54 13.11 12.33
CA PRO A 72 48.68 13.71 11.31
C PRO A 72 48.53 12.87 10.02
N ASP A 73 49.53 12.08 9.68
CA ASP A 73 49.56 11.24 8.46
C ASP A 73 49.44 9.73 8.76
N HIS A 74 48.92 9.34 9.93
CA HIS A 74 48.74 7.93 10.25
C HIS A 74 47.36 7.43 9.77
N PRO A 75 47.30 6.46 8.83
CA PRO A 75 46.06 6.07 8.15
C PRO A 75 45.00 5.53 9.12
N GLN A 76 45.40 4.69 10.08
CA GLN A 76 44.47 4.16 11.09
C GLN A 76 43.92 5.21 12.06
N VAL A 77 44.67 6.30 12.31
CA VAL A 77 44.22 7.41 13.15
C VAL A 77 43.17 8.23 12.42
N ALA A 78 43.44 8.57 11.15
CA ALA A 78 42.46 9.24 10.28
C ALA A 78 41.20 8.38 10.09
N TRP A 79 41.36 7.07 9.90
CA TRP A 79 40.27 6.10 9.76
C TRP A 79 39.37 6.03 11.00
N VAL A 80 39.93 5.76 12.19
CA VAL A 80 39.13 5.64 13.42
C VAL A 80 38.47 6.97 13.81
N ALA A 81 39.17 8.09 13.60
CA ALA A 81 38.61 9.43 13.81
C ALA A 81 37.44 9.69 12.85
N GLY A 82 37.59 9.35 11.57
CA GLY A 82 36.52 9.43 10.58
C GLY A 82 35.28 8.63 10.99
N MET A 83 35.46 7.39 11.46
CA MET A 83 34.36 6.55 11.95
C MET A 83 33.64 7.14 13.17
N ILE A 84 34.37 7.67 14.14
CA ILE A 84 33.77 8.29 15.34
C ILE A 84 33.01 9.56 14.96
N LEU A 85 33.60 10.42 14.13
CA LEU A 85 32.95 11.65 13.66
C LEU A 85 31.71 11.36 12.81
N ARG A 86 31.74 10.31 11.98
CA ARG A 86 30.58 9.83 11.23
C ARG A 86 29.42 9.49 12.18
N LYS A 87 29.67 8.61 13.17
CA LYS A 87 28.64 8.24 14.16
C LYS A 87 28.11 9.44 14.97
N LEU A 88 28.95 10.45 15.22
CA LEU A 88 28.54 11.69 15.88
C LEU A 88 27.77 12.66 14.96
N GLY A 89 27.69 12.40 13.66
CA GLY A 89 27.04 13.26 12.68
C GLY A 89 27.88 14.44 12.21
N ARG A 90 29.20 14.45 12.48
CA ARG A 90 30.15 15.46 11.98
C ARG A 90 30.64 15.07 10.58
N LEU A 91 29.69 15.05 9.63
CA LEU A 91 29.83 14.36 8.36
C LEU A 91 30.89 14.96 7.42
N ASP A 92 31.05 16.29 7.41
CA ASP A 92 32.09 16.94 6.60
C ASP A 92 33.49 16.56 7.03
N GLU A 93 33.76 16.62 8.34
CA GLU A 93 35.04 16.24 8.91
C GLU A 93 35.29 14.74 8.76
N ALA A 94 34.24 13.93 8.95
CA ALA A 94 34.32 12.49 8.72
C ALA A 94 34.71 12.15 7.28
N ALA A 95 34.08 12.79 6.29
CA ALA A 95 34.39 12.58 4.88
C ALA A 95 35.81 13.03 4.52
N GLN A 96 36.29 14.15 5.08
CA GLN A 96 37.68 14.60 4.89
C GLN A 96 38.69 13.61 5.47
N LEU A 97 38.48 13.15 6.71
CA LEU A 97 39.37 12.20 7.37
C LEU A 97 39.34 10.82 6.71
N ALA A 98 38.16 10.34 6.32
CA ALA A 98 38.05 9.06 5.61
C ALA A 98 38.72 9.13 4.23
N ARG A 99 38.61 10.27 3.53
CA ARG A 99 39.31 10.48 2.25
C ARG A 99 40.83 10.47 2.46
N ARG A 100 41.32 11.20 3.46
CA ARG A 100 42.74 11.22 3.80
C ARG A 100 43.26 9.83 4.19
N ALA A 101 42.50 9.06 4.97
CA ALA A 101 42.84 7.68 5.31
C ALA A 101 42.97 6.79 4.06
N PHE A 102 42.02 6.91 3.13
CA PHE A 102 42.04 6.18 1.86
C PHE A 102 43.20 6.60 0.94
N GLU A 103 43.53 7.89 0.89
CA GLU A 103 44.68 8.40 0.11
C GLU A 103 46.03 7.91 0.64
N ILE A 104 46.18 7.82 1.97
CA ILE A 104 47.42 7.34 2.60
C ILE A 104 47.54 5.82 2.43
N GLU A 105 46.46 5.09 2.71
CA GLU A 105 46.46 3.63 2.65
C GLU A 105 45.15 3.11 2.01
N PRO A 106 45.14 2.90 0.68
CA PRO A 106 43.99 2.34 -0.02
C PRO A 106 43.79 0.88 0.37
N THR A 107 42.81 0.61 1.22
CA THR A 107 42.38 -0.74 1.64
C THR A 107 40.87 -0.84 1.55
N PHE A 108 40.35 -2.06 1.56
CA PHE A 108 38.90 -2.29 1.65
C PHE A 108 38.26 -1.48 2.78
N ALA A 109 38.84 -1.51 3.99
CA ALA A 109 38.30 -0.84 5.16
C ALA A 109 38.27 0.70 5.02
N THR A 110 39.33 1.30 4.48
CA THR A 110 39.40 2.76 4.27
C THR A 110 38.46 3.20 3.13
N ALA A 111 38.30 2.38 2.08
CA ALA A 111 37.37 2.62 0.99
C ALA A 111 35.89 2.55 1.46
N VAL A 112 35.52 1.50 2.19
CA VAL A 112 34.18 1.35 2.78
C VAL A 112 33.87 2.49 3.75
N SER A 113 34.83 2.90 4.57
CA SER A 113 34.62 4.00 5.53
C SER A 113 34.43 5.35 4.84
N LEU A 114 35.17 5.59 3.76
CA LEU A 114 34.96 6.75 2.89
C LEU A 114 33.57 6.71 2.25
N ALA A 115 33.15 5.55 1.73
CA ALA A 115 31.85 5.39 1.10
C ALA A 115 30.70 5.69 2.06
N TYR A 116 30.73 5.17 3.29
CA TYR A 116 29.73 5.46 4.31
C TYR A 116 29.70 6.93 4.73
N ALA A 117 30.87 7.55 4.92
CA ALA A 117 30.94 8.97 5.29
C ALA A 117 30.35 9.87 4.19
N LEU A 118 30.61 9.56 2.91
CA LEU A 118 30.06 10.28 1.77
C LEU A 118 28.56 10.05 1.59
N ARG A 119 28.09 8.80 1.77
CA ARG A 119 26.67 8.44 1.71
C ARG A 119 25.87 9.24 2.73
N GLU A 120 26.30 9.25 3.98
CA GLU A 120 25.57 9.97 5.05
C GLU A 120 25.61 11.48 4.85
N ARG A 121 26.70 12.01 4.28
CA ARG A 121 26.79 13.42 3.87
C ARG A 121 25.85 13.78 2.72
N GLY A 122 25.35 12.79 1.97
CA GLY A 122 24.46 12.97 0.83
C GLY A 122 25.17 13.00 -0.52
N ASP A 123 26.48 12.79 -0.58
CA ASP A 123 27.24 12.78 -1.83
C ASP A 123 27.21 11.40 -2.50
N ILE A 124 26.05 11.06 -3.05
CA ILE A 124 25.77 9.71 -3.58
C ILE A 124 26.77 9.30 -4.68
N ASP A 125 27.13 10.19 -5.60
CA ASP A 125 28.05 9.85 -6.70
C ASP A 125 29.48 9.60 -6.20
N ALA A 126 29.95 10.40 -5.24
CA ALA A 126 31.26 10.19 -4.62
C ALA A 126 31.28 8.92 -3.76
N ALA A 127 30.19 8.64 -3.05
CA ALA A 127 30.02 7.41 -2.27
C ALA A 127 30.03 6.17 -3.18
N GLN A 128 29.37 6.23 -4.33
CA GLN A 128 29.41 5.17 -5.35
C GLN A 128 30.85 4.88 -5.77
N GLY A 129 31.63 5.91 -6.13
CA GLY A 129 33.04 5.72 -6.52
C GLY A 129 33.88 5.05 -5.42
N ALA A 130 33.62 5.37 -4.16
CA ALA A 130 34.30 4.76 -3.01
C ALA A 130 33.87 3.30 -2.78
N PHE A 131 32.59 2.96 -2.91
CA PHE A 131 32.13 1.55 -2.85
C PHE A 131 32.67 0.72 -4.01
N GLU A 132 32.72 1.27 -5.22
CA GLU A 132 33.33 0.59 -6.37
C GLU A 132 34.83 0.38 -6.17
N ALA A 133 35.53 1.32 -5.52
CA ALA A 133 36.92 1.13 -5.13
C ALA A 133 37.06 0.01 -4.09
N ALA A 134 36.19 -0.05 -3.08
CA ALA A 134 36.17 -1.15 -2.12
C ALA A 134 35.98 -2.51 -2.81
N ALA A 135 35.00 -2.62 -3.72
CA ALA A 135 34.75 -3.85 -4.48
C ALA A 135 35.91 -4.26 -5.41
N ARG A 136 36.75 -3.31 -5.86
CA ARG A 136 37.98 -3.64 -6.61
C ARG A 136 39.11 -4.09 -5.70
N LEU A 137 39.19 -3.57 -4.48
CA LEU A 137 40.24 -3.90 -3.50
C LEU A 137 40.01 -5.29 -2.88
N ASP A 138 38.75 -5.67 -2.70
CA ASP A 138 38.36 -7.03 -2.30
C ASP A 138 37.16 -7.50 -3.15
N PRO A 139 37.42 -8.18 -4.28
CA PRO A 139 36.35 -8.70 -5.15
C PRO A 139 35.55 -9.87 -4.54
N GLU A 140 36.13 -10.59 -3.58
CA GLU A 140 35.49 -11.76 -2.94
C GLU A 140 34.48 -11.31 -1.87
N ASP A 141 34.72 -10.17 -1.23
CA ASP A 141 33.75 -9.55 -0.31
C ASP A 141 32.62 -8.83 -1.06
N VAL A 142 31.43 -9.45 -1.04
CA VAL A 142 30.21 -8.92 -1.65
C VAL A 142 29.58 -7.76 -0.87
N SER A 143 30.01 -7.47 0.37
CA SER A 143 29.34 -6.49 1.24
C SER A 143 29.36 -5.07 0.65
N ALA A 144 30.48 -4.64 0.06
CA ALA A 144 30.56 -3.35 -0.62
C ALA A 144 29.63 -3.26 -1.84
N ARG A 145 29.44 -4.36 -2.58
CA ARG A 145 28.51 -4.44 -3.71
C ARG A 145 27.05 -4.41 -3.25
N CYS A 146 26.74 -5.08 -2.13
CA CYS A 146 25.44 -5.01 -1.47
C CYS A 146 25.08 -3.58 -1.05
N ASP A 147 25.99 -2.93 -0.31
CA ASP A 147 25.75 -1.59 0.23
C ASP A 147 25.64 -0.54 -0.86
N LEU A 148 26.43 -0.67 -1.93
CA LEU A 148 26.30 0.13 -3.15
C LEU A 148 24.89 -0.02 -3.76
N GLY A 149 24.44 -1.26 -3.96
CA GLY A 149 23.13 -1.55 -4.52
C GLY A 149 21.99 -0.98 -3.68
N ALA A 150 22.05 -1.15 -2.35
CA ALA A 150 21.07 -0.61 -1.42
C ALA A 150 21.07 0.94 -1.42
N MET A 151 22.25 1.56 -1.36
CA MET A 151 22.39 3.02 -1.39
C MET A 151 21.80 3.63 -2.67
N LEU A 152 22.10 3.05 -3.84
CA LEU A 152 21.58 3.54 -5.12
C LEU A 152 20.05 3.43 -5.18
N CYS A 153 19.49 2.35 -4.66
CA CYS A 153 18.05 2.16 -4.52
C CYS A 153 17.40 3.21 -3.59
N GLU A 154 18.04 3.54 -2.47
CA GLU A 154 17.58 4.60 -1.55
C GLU A 154 17.68 6.00 -2.17
N ALA A 155 18.68 6.24 -3.00
CA ALA A 155 18.88 7.50 -3.73
C ALA A 155 17.96 7.67 -4.96
N GLY A 156 17.04 6.74 -5.21
CA GLY A 156 16.11 6.77 -6.36
C GLY A 156 16.72 6.26 -7.67
N ARG A 157 18.00 5.88 -7.71
CA ARG A 157 18.66 5.21 -8.84
C ARG A 157 18.38 3.70 -8.82
N THR A 158 17.10 3.35 -8.63
CA THR A 158 16.62 1.99 -8.32
C THR A 158 16.98 0.96 -9.37
N ALA A 159 16.94 1.31 -10.66
CA ALA A 159 17.29 0.37 -11.72
C ALA A 159 18.78 -0.02 -11.69
N GLU A 160 19.65 0.89 -11.29
CA GLU A 160 21.10 0.62 -11.15
C GLU A 160 21.37 -0.18 -9.88
N GLY A 161 20.79 0.24 -8.75
CA GLY A 161 20.93 -0.45 -7.48
C GLY A 161 20.46 -1.90 -7.52
N LEU A 162 19.32 -2.17 -8.18
CA LEU A 162 18.81 -3.54 -8.35
C LEU A 162 19.77 -4.43 -9.16
N ARG A 163 20.52 -3.91 -10.15
CA ARG A 163 21.52 -4.70 -10.88
C ARG A 163 22.69 -5.13 -10.00
N HIS A 164 23.16 -4.24 -9.12
CA HIS A 164 24.22 -4.60 -8.16
C HIS A 164 23.75 -5.66 -7.16
N LEU A 165 22.53 -5.50 -6.63
CA LEU A 165 21.94 -6.47 -5.72
C LEU A 165 21.68 -7.82 -6.42
N GLU A 166 21.21 -7.82 -7.66
CA GLU A 166 21.00 -9.02 -8.48
C GLU A 166 22.31 -9.79 -8.69
N ALA A 167 23.39 -9.09 -9.05
CA ALA A 167 24.70 -9.72 -9.20
C ALA A 167 25.19 -10.40 -7.91
N VAL A 168 24.92 -9.81 -6.73
CA VAL A 168 25.23 -10.48 -5.46
C VAL A 168 24.34 -11.70 -5.23
N LEU A 169 23.05 -11.62 -5.59
CA LEU A 169 22.12 -12.74 -5.44
C LEU A 169 22.39 -13.89 -6.41
N ASP A 170 22.97 -13.62 -7.57
CA ASP A 170 23.45 -14.66 -8.50
C ASP A 170 24.58 -15.49 -7.88
N GLU A 171 25.45 -14.87 -7.07
CA GLU A 171 26.53 -15.54 -6.33
C GLU A 171 26.03 -16.15 -5.00
N GLN A 172 25.17 -15.42 -4.28
CA GLN A 172 24.68 -15.75 -2.94
C GLN A 172 23.16 -15.52 -2.85
N PRO A 173 22.32 -16.48 -3.30
CA PRO A 173 20.87 -16.28 -3.44
C PRO A 173 20.10 -15.91 -2.16
N ALA A 174 20.64 -16.28 -0.98
CA ALA A 174 20.02 -16.03 0.32
C ALA A 174 20.78 -14.97 1.14
N HIS A 175 21.57 -14.11 0.50
CA HIS A 175 22.40 -13.13 1.20
C HIS A 175 21.57 -12.21 2.14
N PRO A 176 21.94 -12.07 3.43
CA PRO A 176 21.12 -11.44 4.48
C PRO A 176 20.79 -9.96 4.27
N VAL A 177 21.64 -9.24 3.55
CA VAL A 177 21.41 -7.83 3.19
C VAL A 177 20.81 -7.68 1.79
N ALA A 178 21.41 -8.31 0.77
CA ALA A 178 20.98 -8.15 -0.62
C ALA A 178 19.54 -8.63 -0.88
N PHE A 179 19.13 -9.79 -0.36
CA PHE A 179 17.81 -10.33 -0.69
C PHE A 179 16.67 -9.45 -0.16
N PRO A 180 16.66 -9.02 1.12
CA PRO A 180 15.65 -8.09 1.61
C PRO A 180 15.61 -6.75 0.85
N ALA A 181 16.77 -6.16 0.56
CA ALA A 181 16.86 -4.92 -0.17
C ALA A 181 16.29 -5.07 -1.60
N TYR A 182 16.70 -6.14 -2.29
CA TYR A 182 16.25 -6.43 -3.64
C TYR A 182 14.75 -6.67 -3.70
N ALA A 183 14.22 -7.55 -2.85
CA ALA A 183 12.81 -7.88 -2.80
C ALA A 183 11.95 -6.63 -2.51
N CYS A 184 12.36 -5.81 -1.53
CA CYS A 184 11.64 -4.59 -1.18
C CYS A 184 11.61 -3.58 -2.34
N HIS A 185 12.77 -3.26 -2.90
CA HIS A 185 12.86 -2.26 -3.97
C HIS A 185 12.24 -2.75 -5.28
N ARG A 186 12.30 -4.05 -5.58
CA ARG A 186 11.64 -4.64 -6.74
C ARG A 186 10.12 -4.65 -6.58
N ALA A 187 9.60 -5.00 -5.40
CA ALA A 187 8.17 -4.89 -5.09
C ALA A 187 7.63 -3.47 -5.28
N VAL A 188 8.35 -2.47 -4.77
CA VAL A 188 7.96 -1.05 -4.86
C VAL A 188 8.01 -0.56 -6.31
N ARG A 189 9.07 -0.89 -7.04
CA ARG A 189 9.24 -0.49 -8.45
C ARG A 189 8.19 -1.11 -9.35
N ASP A 190 7.95 -2.42 -9.20
CA ASP A 190 7.10 -3.19 -10.11
C ASP A 190 5.63 -3.20 -9.65
N GLY A 191 5.35 -2.76 -8.41
CA GLY A 191 4.02 -2.84 -7.80
C GLY A 191 3.56 -4.28 -7.50
N ASP A 192 4.51 -5.21 -7.40
CA ASP A 192 4.28 -6.65 -7.31
C ASP A 192 4.35 -7.15 -5.86
N ALA A 193 3.17 -7.47 -5.30
CA ALA A 193 3.03 -7.98 -3.93
C ALA A 193 3.60 -9.39 -3.75
N SER A 194 3.89 -10.16 -4.82
CA SER A 194 4.47 -11.51 -4.69
C SER A 194 5.85 -11.50 -4.03
N TRP A 195 6.57 -10.38 -4.11
CA TRP A 195 7.83 -10.18 -3.40
C TRP A 195 7.65 -10.11 -1.89
N TYR A 196 6.49 -9.68 -1.39
CA TYR A 196 6.18 -9.74 0.04
C TYR A 196 6.17 -11.17 0.55
N ASP A 197 5.54 -12.11 -0.18
CA ASP A 197 5.47 -13.51 0.24
C ASP A 197 6.85 -14.16 0.23
N LYS A 198 7.65 -13.88 -0.80
CA LYS A 198 9.04 -14.34 -0.89
C LYS A 198 9.86 -13.80 0.28
N LEU A 199 9.68 -12.53 0.62
CA LEU A 199 10.36 -11.89 1.75
C LEU A 199 9.88 -12.42 3.11
N ALA A 200 8.59 -12.72 3.26
CA ALA A 200 8.02 -13.29 4.48
C ALA A 200 8.49 -14.74 4.68
N ALA A 201 8.58 -15.53 3.60
CA ALA A 201 9.16 -16.85 3.64
C ALA A 201 10.65 -16.81 4.02
N TYR A 202 11.39 -15.82 3.48
CA TYR A 202 12.78 -15.58 3.83
C TYR A 202 12.95 -15.19 5.31
N GLU A 203 12.19 -14.22 5.81
CA GLU A 203 12.25 -13.79 7.22
C GLU A 203 11.93 -14.94 8.18
N LYS A 204 10.94 -15.77 7.85
CA LYS A 204 10.63 -16.98 8.62
C LYS A 204 11.80 -17.97 8.67
N ALA A 205 12.57 -18.08 7.58
CA ALA A 205 13.76 -18.94 7.51
C ALA A 205 14.99 -18.31 8.17
N HIS A 206 15.03 -16.98 8.27
CA HIS A 206 16.15 -16.16 8.75
C HIS A 206 15.67 -15.11 9.77
N PRO A 207 15.19 -15.53 10.95
CA PRO A 207 14.59 -14.62 11.95
C PRO A 207 15.59 -13.60 12.51
N GLU A 208 16.90 -13.82 12.35
CA GLU A 208 17.97 -12.88 12.69
C GLU A 208 18.12 -11.72 11.70
N SER A 209 17.49 -11.80 10.51
CA SER A 209 17.59 -10.77 9.48
C SER A 209 16.72 -9.55 9.80
N ALA A 210 17.29 -8.61 10.54
CA ALA A 210 16.67 -7.29 10.79
C ALA A 210 16.33 -6.55 9.47
N GLY A 211 17.10 -6.79 8.41
CA GLY A 211 16.83 -6.25 7.07
C GLY A 211 15.52 -6.77 6.48
N ALA A 212 15.23 -8.07 6.64
CA ALA A 212 13.98 -8.68 6.17
C ALA A 212 12.76 -8.14 6.93
N ALA A 213 12.84 -8.07 8.26
CA ALA A 213 11.77 -7.51 9.09
C ALA A 213 11.43 -6.06 8.70
N ARG A 214 12.45 -5.19 8.59
CA ARG A 214 12.26 -3.79 8.17
C ARG A 214 11.68 -3.66 6.76
N ALA A 215 12.12 -4.51 5.83
CA ALA A 215 11.60 -4.53 4.47
C ALA A 215 10.12 -4.95 4.43
N LEU A 216 9.69 -5.94 5.24
CA LEU A 216 8.29 -6.34 5.36
C LEU A 216 7.43 -5.21 5.92
N GLU A 217 7.89 -4.51 6.96
CA GLU A 217 7.19 -3.35 7.52
C GLU A 217 6.98 -2.25 6.48
N ARG A 218 8.02 -1.94 5.69
CA ARG A 218 7.92 -0.98 4.59
C ARG A 218 6.90 -1.42 3.54
N LEU A 219 6.94 -2.68 3.10
CA LEU A 219 5.98 -3.19 2.11
C LEU A 219 4.55 -3.17 2.63
N ARG A 220 4.32 -3.43 3.93
CA ARG A 220 3.00 -3.26 4.54
C ARG A 220 2.53 -1.82 4.49
N ALA A 221 3.39 -0.87 4.87
CA ALA A 221 3.08 0.56 4.85
C ALA A 221 2.75 1.08 3.44
N GLU A 222 3.38 0.52 2.42
CA GLU A 222 3.12 0.82 1.00
C GLU A 222 1.90 0.07 0.42
N GLY A 223 1.23 -0.79 1.20
CA GLY A 223 0.11 -1.62 0.73
C GLY A 223 0.53 -2.77 -0.21
N LEU A 224 1.83 -3.03 -0.34
CA LEU A 224 2.42 -4.06 -1.21
C LEU A 224 2.58 -5.39 -0.48
N HIS A 225 1.49 -5.87 0.10
CA HIS A 225 1.41 -7.16 0.78
C HIS A 225 0.11 -7.87 0.38
N HIS A 226 0.14 -9.19 0.35
CA HIS A 226 -1.10 -9.96 0.24
C HIS A 226 -1.90 -9.83 1.54
N PRO A 227 -3.23 -9.66 1.45
CA PRO A 227 -4.09 -9.74 2.62
C PRO A 227 -3.88 -11.08 3.32
N ALA A 228 -3.83 -11.06 4.64
CA ALA A 228 -3.80 -12.31 5.38
C ALA A 228 -5.07 -13.11 5.08
N PRO A 229 -5.01 -14.44 4.93
CA PRO A 229 -6.20 -15.28 4.82
C PRO A 229 -7.13 -14.99 5.99
N VAL A 230 -8.35 -14.53 5.68
CA VAL A 230 -9.33 -14.16 6.69
C VAL A 230 -9.96 -15.45 7.22
N ALA A 231 -9.75 -15.74 8.50
CA ALA A 231 -10.43 -16.85 9.15
C ALA A 231 -11.94 -16.57 9.22
N VAL A 232 -12.74 -17.60 8.96
CA VAL A 232 -14.20 -17.51 9.11
C VAL A 232 -14.50 -17.28 10.59
N VAL A 233 -15.17 -16.17 10.91
CA VAL A 233 -15.58 -15.85 12.28
C VAL A 233 -16.92 -16.55 12.54
N GLU A 234 -16.87 -17.78 13.06
CA GLU A 234 -18.05 -18.63 13.26
C GLU A 234 -19.18 -17.97 14.04
N GLY A 235 -18.86 -17.26 15.12
CA GLY A 235 -19.86 -16.53 15.91
C GLY A 235 -20.53 -15.38 15.15
N PHE A 236 -19.84 -14.77 14.18
CA PHE A 236 -20.44 -13.78 13.31
C PHE A 236 -21.39 -14.44 12.31
N ILE A 237 -20.92 -15.46 11.58
CA ILE A 237 -21.73 -16.15 10.57
C ILE A 237 -23.03 -16.70 11.17
N ALA A 238 -22.98 -17.30 12.36
CA ALA A 238 -24.16 -17.87 13.00
C ALA A 238 -25.24 -16.83 13.36
N GLY A 239 -24.84 -15.62 13.78
CA GLY A 239 -25.77 -14.61 14.33
C GLY A 239 -26.20 -13.50 13.36
N VAL A 240 -25.64 -13.43 12.15
CA VAL A 240 -25.89 -12.29 11.24
C VAL A 240 -27.35 -12.15 10.85
N ALA A 241 -28.03 -13.25 10.49
CA ALA A 241 -29.41 -13.20 10.02
C ALA A 241 -30.36 -12.68 11.12
N GLU A 242 -30.17 -13.18 12.34
CA GLU A 242 -30.91 -12.77 13.54
C GLU A 242 -30.62 -11.31 13.90
N ALA A 243 -29.34 -10.89 13.81
CA ALA A 243 -28.94 -9.51 14.05
C ALA A 243 -29.62 -8.54 13.07
N ILE A 244 -29.69 -8.88 11.78
CA ILE A 244 -30.35 -8.03 10.77
C ILE A 244 -31.84 -7.91 11.03
N ASP A 245 -32.50 -9.02 11.37
CA ASP A 245 -33.92 -9.05 11.69
C ASP A 245 -34.24 -8.20 12.94
N HIS A 246 -33.40 -8.27 13.97
CA HIS A 246 -33.51 -7.40 15.14
C HIS A 246 -33.24 -5.93 14.81
N LEU A 247 -32.16 -5.63 14.07
CA LEU A 247 -31.81 -4.26 13.69
C LEU A 247 -32.90 -3.60 12.83
N HIS A 248 -33.52 -4.35 11.92
CA HIS A 248 -34.65 -3.86 11.16
C HIS A 248 -35.80 -3.45 12.07
N ARG A 249 -36.22 -4.33 13.01
CA ARG A 249 -37.32 -4.02 13.93
C ARG A 249 -37.03 -2.84 14.84
N ASP A 250 -35.83 -2.80 15.41
CA ASP A 250 -35.51 -1.90 16.52
C ASP A 250 -34.98 -0.54 16.04
N HIS A 251 -34.26 -0.51 14.91
CA HIS A 251 -33.54 0.68 14.45
C HIS A 251 -34.00 1.24 13.10
N ASP A 252 -34.72 0.45 12.27
CA ASP A 252 -35.30 0.95 11.02
C ASP A 252 -36.61 0.24 10.60
N PRO A 253 -37.67 0.29 11.45
CA PRO A 253 -38.93 -0.40 11.15
C PRO A 253 -39.66 0.16 9.93
N TRP A 254 -39.32 1.38 9.50
CA TRP A 254 -39.97 2.09 8.40
C TRP A 254 -39.13 2.14 7.11
N LEU A 255 -38.00 1.41 7.06
CA LEU A 255 -37.10 1.36 5.90
C LEU A 255 -36.65 2.77 5.45
N ASN A 256 -36.27 3.60 6.41
CA ASN A 256 -35.78 4.96 6.19
C ASN A 256 -34.30 5.00 5.87
N ARG A 257 -33.54 3.93 6.16
CA ARG A 257 -32.12 3.87 5.82
C ARG A 257 -31.95 3.84 4.30
N PHE A 258 -30.85 4.43 3.84
CA PHE A 258 -30.56 4.49 2.41
C PHE A 258 -30.50 3.08 1.81
N GLY A 259 -31.30 2.85 0.78
CA GLY A 259 -31.42 1.56 0.09
C GLY A 259 -32.21 0.48 0.82
N ALA A 260 -32.61 0.69 2.09
CA ALA A 260 -33.36 -0.30 2.87
C ALA A 260 -34.70 -0.70 2.26
N ARG A 261 -35.37 0.22 1.54
CA ARG A 261 -36.62 -0.09 0.83
C ARG A 261 -36.45 -1.09 -0.31
N GLU A 262 -35.25 -1.20 -0.87
CA GLU A 262 -34.97 -2.08 -2.01
C GLU A 262 -34.80 -3.54 -1.57
N HIS A 263 -34.05 -3.77 -0.49
CA HIS A 263 -33.81 -5.12 0.02
C HIS A 263 -34.73 -5.50 1.19
N GLY A 264 -35.40 -4.53 1.82
CA GLY A 264 -36.37 -4.75 2.92
C GLY A 264 -35.80 -5.52 4.10
N TYR A 265 -34.50 -5.40 4.37
CA TYR A 265 -33.73 -6.25 5.29
C TYR A 265 -33.92 -7.77 5.10
N ARG A 266 -34.38 -8.20 3.92
CA ARG A 266 -34.60 -9.61 3.60
C ARG A 266 -33.30 -10.22 3.08
N ILE A 267 -32.85 -11.27 3.75
CA ILE A 267 -31.76 -12.13 3.27
C ILE A 267 -32.37 -13.23 2.41
N LEU A 268 -31.79 -13.48 1.24
CA LEU A 268 -32.22 -14.59 0.38
C LEU A 268 -31.65 -15.92 0.87
N PRO A 269 -32.30 -17.06 0.53
CA PRO A 269 -31.81 -18.38 0.92
C PRO A 269 -30.33 -18.59 0.58
N PRO A 270 -29.57 -19.30 1.44
CA PRO A 270 -28.18 -19.60 1.16
C PRO A 270 -28.00 -20.41 -0.12
N LEU A 271 -26.87 -20.19 -0.79
CA LEU A 271 -26.46 -20.93 -1.97
C LEU A 271 -26.06 -22.35 -1.58
N ALA A 272 -26.46 -23.35 -2.37
CA ALA A 272 -26.04 -24.73 -2.14
C ALA A 272 -24.50 -24.86 -2.29
N PRO A 273 -23.81 -25.60 -1.41
CA PRO A 273 -22.36 -25.79 -1.51
C PRO A 273 -21.90 -26.37 -2.86
N GLU A 274 -22.72 -27.24 -3.47
CA GLU A 274 -22.49 -27.81 -4.80
C GLU A 274 -22.49 -26.73 -5.87
N GLU A 275 -23.35 -25.74 -5.73
CA GLU A 275 -23.48 -24.64 -6.67
C GLU A 275 -22.32 -23.67 -6.56
N LEU A 276 -21.88 -23.34 -5.34
CA LEU A 276 -20.65 -22.59 -5.13
C LEU A 276 -19.46 -23.30 -5.78
N ARG A 277 -19.33 -24.62 -5.61
CA ARG A 277 -18.26 -25.40 -6.24
C ARG A 277 -18.33 -25.36 -7.78
N ARG A 278 -19.53 -25.38 -8.36
CA ARG A 278 -19.71 -25.21 -9.81
C ARG A 278 -19.27 -23.83 -10.27
N ILE A 279 -19.62 -22.79 -9.52
CA ILE A 279 -19.21 -21.41 -9.81
C ILE A 279 -17.68 -21.30 -9.77
N GLU A 280 -17.05 -21.78 -8.69
CA GLU A 280 -15.59 -21.79 -8.54
C GLU A 280 -14.89 -22.56 -9.66
N ALA A 281 -15.41 -23.74 -10.02
CA ALA A 281 -14.89 -24.55 -11.12
C ALA A 281 -15.00 -23.81 -12.47
N SER A 282 -16.15 -23.16 -12.74
CA SER A 282 -16.36 -22.39 -13.97
C SER A 282 -15.46 -21.16 -14.06
N ALA A 283 -15.16 -20.53 -12.92
CA ALA A 283 -14.31 -19.35 -12.83
C ALA A 283 -12.82 -19.69 -12.77
N GLY A 284 -12.47 -20.96 -12.52
CA GLY A 284 -11.09 -21.41 -12.32
C GLY A 284 -10.43 -20.78 -11.09
N THR A 285 -11.20 -20.40 -10.07
CA THR A 285 -10.70 -19.76 -8.85
C THR A 285 -11.61 -20.07 -7.68
N ARG A 286 -11.04 -20.10 -6.46
CA ARG A 286 -11.83 -20.17 -5.23
C ARG A 286 -12.32 -18.78 -4.82
N ILE A 287 -13.50 -18.73 -4.24
CA ILE A 287 -14.05 -17.53 -3.62
C ILE A 287 -13.40 -17.36 -2.23
N PRO A 288 -13.10 -16.12 -1.78
CA PRO A 288 -12.59 -15.88 -0.43
C PRO A 288 -13.44 -16.57 0.65
N ALA A 289 -12.79 -17.24 1.59
CA ALA A 289 -13.42 -18.19 2.51
C ALA A 289 -14.52 -17.56 3.38
N ASP A 290 -14.34 -16.31 3.77
CA ASP A 290 -15.29 -15.58 4.60
C ASP A 290 -16.57 -15.20 3.82
N TYR A 291 -16.44 -14.77 2.58
CA TYR A 291 -17.59 -14.55 1.69
C TYR A 291 -18.26 -15.87 1.27
N ALA A 292 -17.48 -16.92 0.98
CA ALA A 292 -17.98 -18.26 0.69
C ALA A 292 -18.82 -18.82 1.86
N ALA A 293 -18.36 -18.66 3.09
CA ALA A 293 -19.10 -19.04 4.28
C ALA A 293 -20.40 -18.24 4.43
N PHE A 294 -20.36 -16.93 4.15
CA PHE A 294 -21.55 -16.10 4.19
C PHE A 294 -22.61 -16.56 3.18
N VAL A 295 -22.24 -16.72 1.90
CA VAL A 295 -23.23 -17.03 0.85
C VAL A 295 -23.84 -18.43 0.99
N THR A 296 -23.12 -19.37 1.60
CA THR A 296 -23.59 -20.75 1.79
C THR A 296 -24.30 -21.01 3.12
N ARG A 297 -24.15 -20.13 4.12
CA ARG A 297 -24.70 -20.34 5.46
C ARG A 297 -25.63 -19.25 5.94
N VAL A 298 -25.46 -18.01 5.49
CA VAL A 298 -26.28 -16.85 5.88
C VAL A 298 -27.30 -16.54 4.78
N GLY A 299 -26.80 -16.27 3.58
CA GLY A 299 -27.67 -15.97 2.44
C GLY A 299 -26.92 -15.57 1.18
N SER A 300 -27.49 -15.92 0.04
CA SER A 300 -26.88 -15.71 -1.29
C SER A 300 -26.89 -14.25 -1.76
N ALA A 301 -27.83 -13.43 -1.26
CA ALA A 301 -28.02 -12.03 -1.62
C ALA A 301 -29.01 -11.35 -0.64
N GLY A 302 -29.37 -10.09 -0.90
CA GLY A 302 -30.45 -9.39 -0.21
C GLY A 302 -29.94 -8.32 0.75
N ALA A 303 -30.29 -8.42 2.03
CA ALA A 303 -29.92 -7.42 3.03
C ALA A 303 -28.41 -7.16 3.04
N GLY A 304 -28.04 -5.88 2.98
CA GLY A 304 -26.64 -5.47 2.97
C GLY A 304 -26.50 -3.97 2.81
N PRO A 305 -25.26 -3.47 2.73
CA PRO A 305 -24.98 -2.06 2.52
C PRO A 305 -25.68 -1.50 1.28
N TYR A 306 -26.08 -0.23 1.35
CA TYR A 306 -26.70 0.50 0.24
C TYR A 306 -27.93 -0.21 -0.31
N TYR A 307 -27.95 -0.56 -1.60
CA TYR A 307 -29.08 -1.25 -2.23
C TYR A 307 -29.12 -2.76 -1.98
N GLY A 308 -28.24 -3.28 -1.12
CA GLY A 308 -28.21 -4.68 -0.75
C GLY A 308 -27.15 -5.50 -1.48
N LEU A 309 -26.92 -6.70 -0.97
CA LEU A 309 -26.00 -7.68 -1.52
C LEU A 309 -26.57 -8.26 -2.82
N LEU A 310 -25.75 -8.26 -3.87
CA LEU A 310 -26.07 -8.80 -5.17
C LEU A 310 -25.82 -10.32 -5.20
N PRO A 311 -26.62 -11.08 -5.97
CA PRO A 311 -26.45 -12.52 -6.05
C PRO A 311 -25.20 -12.87 -6.85
N LEU A 312 -24.45 -13.85 -6.34
CA LEU A 312 -23.19 -14.31 -6.93
C LEU A 312 -23.37 -14.93 -8.32
N ASP A 313 -24.48 -15.64 -8.53
CA ASP A 313 -24.88 -16.31 -9.77
C ASP A 313 -25.63 -15.38 -10.75
N GLY A 314 -25.71 -14.09 -10.42
CA GLY A 314 -26.38 -13.08 -11.25
C GLY A 314 -25.68 -12.85 -12.60
N PRO A 315 -26.43 -12.47 -13.67
CA PRO A 315 -25.84 -12.13 -14.96
C PRO A 315 -24.76 -11.05 -14.84
N GLY A 316 -23.61 -11.27 -15.49
CA GLY A 316 -22.49 -10.34 -15.52
C GLY A 316 -21.53 -10.40 -14.32
N GLN A 317 -21.84 -11.16 -13.26
CA GLN A 317 -20.92 -11.36 -12.13
C GLN A 317 -19.71 -12.22 -12.54
N LEU A 318 -19.97 -13.41 -13.07
CA LEU A 318 -18.94 -14.42 -13.32
C LEU A 318 -18.02 -14.10 -14.52
N GLY A 319 -18.51 -13.35 -15.50
CA GLY A 319 -17.71 -12.94 -16.67
C GLY A 319 -16.49 -12.09 -16.30
N SER A 320 -16.51 -11.46 -15.13
CA SER A 320 -15.39 -10.65 -14.65
C SER A 320 -14.29 -11.44 -13.96
N LEU A 321 -14.52 -12.72 -13.64
CA LEU A 321 -13.54 -13.61 -12.98
C LEU A 321 -12.46 -14.13 -13.94
N THR A 322 -12.56 -13.81 -15.23
CA THR A 322 -11.53 -14.12 -16.22
C THR A 322 -10.37 -13.12 -16.12
N GLY A 323 -9.27 -13.53 -15.51
CA GLY A 323 -8.07 -12.71 -15.30
C GLY A 323 -7.96 -12.16 -13.88
N ASP A 324 -6.82 -11.52 -13.59
CA ASP A 324 -6.48 -11.08 -12.24
C ASP A 324 -6.76 -9.58 -12.06
N PHE A 325 -7.18 -9.19 -10.86
CA PHE A 325 -7.27 -7.80 -10.47
C PHE A 325 -5.87 -7.19 -10.46
N PRO A 326 -5.60 -6.11 -11.21
CA PRO A 326 -4.21 -5.68 -11.43
C PRO A 326 -3.69 -4.71 -10.37
N HIS A 327 -4.51 -4.30 -9.40
CA HIS A 327 -4.18 -3.17 -8.53
C HIS A 327 -3.74 -3.63 -7.13
N THR A 328 -2.60 -3.11 -6.68
CA THR A 328 -2.09 -3.23 -5.31
C THR A 328 -2.31 -1.95 -4.48
N ARG A 329 -2.62 -0.83 -5.13
CA ARG A 329 -2.82 0.49 -4.54
C ARG A 329 -4.05 1.18 -5.16
N PRO A 330 -4.59 2.26 -4.56
CA PRO A 330 -5.68 3.03 -5.15
C PRO A 330 -5.40 3.35 -6.63
N TYR A 331 -6.31 2.93 -7.51
CA TYR A 331 -6.20 3.19 -8.94
C TYR A 331 -7.00 4.44 -9.27
N ARG A 332 -6.33 5.54 -9.55
CA ARG A 332 -6.96 6.80 -9.97
C ARG A 332 -6.56 7.08 -11.41
N PRO A 333 -7.43 6.83 -12.41
CA PRO A 333 -7.15 7.31 -13.75
C PRO A 333 -7.00 8.83 -13.67
N GLN A 334 -5.82 9.34 -14.04
CA GLN A 334 -5.57 10.79 -14.03
C GLN A 334 -6.62 11.46 -14.92
N LEU A 335 -7.20 12.55 -14.42
CA LEU A 335 -8.30 13.34 -14.99
C LEU A 335 -7.94 14.02 -16.33
N ARG A 336 -7.59 13.22 -17.34
CA ARG A 336 -7.42 13.62 -18.74
C ARG A 336 -8.50 12.92 -19.57
N VAL A 337 -8.88 13.52 -20.70
CA VAL A 337 -9.63 12.81 -21.74
C VAL A 337 -8.89 11.51 -22.03
N MET A 338 -9.50 10.38 -21.68
CA MET A 338 -8.93 9.06 -21.90
C MET A 338 -8.64 8.91 -23.40
N SER A 339 -7.46 8.40 -23.75
CA SER A 339 -7.15 8.01 -25.12
C SER A 339 -8.10 6.90 -25.57
N ALA A 340 -8.23 6.68 -26.89
CA ALA A 340 -9.09 5.62 -27.41
C ALA A 340 -8.72 4.22 -26.84
N PRO A 341 -7.44 3.85 -26.68
CA PRO A 341 -7.06 2.60 -26.02
C PRO A 341 -7.45 2.53 -24.54
N GLU A 342 -7.29 3.63 -23.78
CA GLU A 342 -7.70 3.68 -22.37
C GLU A 342 -9.22 3.54 -22.21
N ARG A 343 -10.01 4.20 -23.07
CA ARG A 343 -11.47 4.03 -23.12
C ARG A 343 -11.85 2.60 -23.48
N ALA A 344 -11.18 2.00 -24.45
CA ALA A 344 -11.41 0.60 -24.81
C ALA A 344 -11.08 -0.35 -23.65
N ALA A 345 -9.98 -0.12 -22.91
CA ALA A 345 -9.63 -0.92 -21.74
C ALA A 345 -10.62 -0.73 -20.57
N TYR A 346 -11.14 0.48 -20.39
CA TYR A 346 -12.20 0.79 -19.43
C TYR A 346 -13.50 0.07 -19.79
N GLN A 347 -13.91 0.12 -21.06
CA GLN A 347 -15.08 -0.58 -21.60
C GLN A 347 -14.91 -2.10 -21.61
N ALA A 348 -13.67 -2.59 -21.75
CA ALA A 348 -13.34 -4.02 -21.72
C ALA A 348 -13.13 -4.56 -20.29
N ASP A 349 -13.42 -3.76 -19.26
CA ASP A 349 -13.33 -4.11 -17.83
C ASP A 349 -11.95 -4.59 -17.37
N ALA A 350 -10.89 -4.36 -18.13
CA ALA A 350 -9.56 -4.90 -17.83
C ALA A 350 -9.05 -4.46 -16.44
N THR A 351 -9.47 -3.29 -15.96
CA THR A 351 -9.07 -2.74 -14.66
C THR A 351 -9.84 -3.34 -13.47
N VAL A 352 -10.91 -4.09 -13.69
CA VAL A 352 -11.75 -4.68 -12.62
C VAL A 352 -11.98 -6.18 -12.80
N ARG A 353 -11.14 -6.83 -13.61
CA ARG A 353 -11.09 -8.30 -13.69
C ARG A 353 -10.74 -8.90 -12.34
N GLY A 354 -11.14 -10.14 -12.12
CA GLY A 354 -10.91 -10.85 -10.86
C GLY A 354 -11.73 -10.33 -9.69
N THR A 355 -12.84 -9.61 -9.92
CA THR A 355 -13.70 -9.06 -8.84
C THR A 355 -15.14 -9.58 -8.91
N ILE A 356 -15.90 -9.46 -7.83
CA ILE A 356 -17.35 -9.71 -7.77
C ILE A 356 -18.01 -8.42 -7.28
N ALA A 357 -19.09 -7.96 -7.90
CA ALA A 357 -19.86 -6.86 -7.34
C ALA A 357 -20.68 -7.34 -6.15
N LEU A 358 -20.36 -6.81 -4.96
CA LEU A 358 -21.07 -7.09 -3.73
C LEU A 358 -22.36 -6.28 -3.65
N ALA A 359 -22.28 -4.95 -3.79
CA ALA A 359 -23.44 -4.08 -3.61
C ALA A 359 -23.37 -2.89 -4.56
N HIS A 360 -24.53 -2.50 -5.10
CA HIS A 360 -24.69 -1.24 -5.81
C HIS A 360 -24.86 -0.10 -4.80
N MET A 361 -24.09 0.97 -4.94
CA MET A 361 -24.13 2.13 -4.04
C MET A 361 -24.92 3.32 -4.62
N GLY A 362 -25.49 3.18 -5.81
CA GLY A 362 -26.11 4.26 -6.58
C GLY A 362 -25.15 4.94 -7.55
N CYS A 363 -25.70 5.65 -8.53
CA CYS A 363 -24.96 6.39 -9.56
C CYS A 363 -23.92 5.54 -10.33
N GLY A 364 -24.14 4.22 -10.43
CA GLY A 364 -23.21 3.30 -11.08
C GLY A 364 -21.98 2.94 -10.26
N TYR A 365 -21.96 3.23 -8.95
CA TYR A 365 -20.87 2.87 -8.05
C TYR A 365 -21.11 1.50 -7.42
N PHE A 366 -20.04 0.74 -7.18
CA PHE A 366 -20.15 -0.61 -6.63
C PHE A 366 -19.11 -0.88 -5.55
N SER A 367 -19.53 -1.54 -4.47
CA SER A 367 -18.59 -2.29 -3.64
C SER A 367 -18.24 -3.58 -4.36
N VAL A 368 -16.95 -3.87 -4.53
CA VAL A 368 -16.45 -5.05 -5.22
C VAL A 368 -15.51 -5.86 -4.33
N LEU A 369 -15.69 -7.18 -4.29
CA LEU A 369 -14.77 -8.11 -3.65
C LEU A 369 -13.72 -8.55 -4.65
N VAL A 370 -12.45 -8.43 -4.31
CA VAL A 370 -11.36 -8.98 -5.12
C VAL A 370 -11.27 -10.48 -4.86
N VAL A 371 -11.41 -11.29 -5.90
CA VAL A 371 -11.33 -12.76 -5.86
C VAL A 371 -9.99 -13.26 -6.36
N ARG A 372 -9.44 -12.61 -7.39
CA ARG A 372 -8.18 -12.99 -8.03
C ARG A 372 -7.23 -11.80 -8.12
N GLY A 373 -5.93 -12.08 -8.02
CA GLY A 373 -4.88 -11.08 -8.06
C GLY A 373 -4.30 -10.77 -6.67
N PRO A 374 -3.39 -9.77 -6.58
CA PRO A 374 -2.54 -9.55 -5.43
C PRO A 374 -3.28 -9.02 -4.19
N ARG A 375 -4.57 -8.70 -4.33
CA ARG A 375 -5.43 -8.19 -3.25
C ARG A 375 -6.67 -9.07 -3.04
N ALA A 376 -6.64 -10.32 -3.48
CA ALA A 376 -7.72 -11.28 -3.26
C ALA A 376 -8.13 -11.34 -1.77
N GLY A 377 -9.44 -11.32 -1.51
CA GLY A 377 -10.05 -11.25 -0.19
C GLY A 377 -10.45 -9.84 0.25
N THR A 378 -9.90 -8.77 -0.35
CA THR A 378 -10.21 -7.38 0.06
C THR A 378 -11.44 -6.82 -0.65
N VAL A 379 -12.07 -5.81 -0.03
CA VAL A 379 -13.20 -5.07 -0.60
C VAL A 379 -12.77 -3.68 -1.04
N TRP A 380 -13.12 -3.33 -2.27
CA TRP A 380 -12.81 -2.06 -2.92
C TRP A 380 -14.11 -1.35 -3.34
N ALA A 381 -14.04 -0.03 -3.45
CA ALA A 381 -15.08 0.77 -4.07
C ALA A 381 -14.71 1.06 -5.53
N ASP A 382 -15.55 0.59 -6.46
CA ASP A 382 -15.55 1.01 -7.86
C ASP A 382 -16.32 2.32 -7.99
N LEU A 383 -15.54 3.40 -8.04
CA LEU A 383 -15.99 4.78 -8.19
C LEU A 383 -15.49 5.35 -9.54
N ARG A 384 -15.17 4.49 -10.51
CA ARG A 384 -14.65 4.95 -11.79
C ARG A 384 -15.68 5.79 -12.55
N ALA A 385 -16.97 5.51 -12.39
CA ALA A 385 -18.07 6.34 -12.91
C ALA A 385 -18.05 7.80 -12.37
N ALA A 386 -17.46 8.03 -11.19
CA ALA A 386 -17.25 9.37 -10.62
C ALA A 386 -15.89 9.99 -10.98
N GLY A 387 -15.07 9.32 -11.80
CA GLY A 387 -13.67 9.69 -12.03
C GLY A 387 -12.79 9.57 -10.78
N SER A 388 -13.27 8.92 -9.72
CA SER A 388 -12.51 8.72 -8.47
C SER A 388 -11.71 7.42 -8.47
N GLY A 389 -11.95 6.55 -9.46
CA GLY A 389 -11.18 5.34 -9.68
C GLY A 389 -11.61 4.17 -8.79
N LEU A 390 -10.65 3.30 -8.44
CA LEU A 390 -10.84 2.17 -7.53
C LEU A 390 -10.10 2.45 -6.23
N LEU A 391 -10.81 2.36 -5.10
CA LEU A 391 -10.25 2.62 -3.78
C LEU A 391 -10.37 1.38 -2.88
N PRO A 392 -9.31 0.94 -2.18
CA PRO A 392 -9.44 -0.08 -1.15
C PRO A 392 -10.28 0.49 -0.01
N THR A 393 -11.16 -0.34 0.56
CA THR A 393 -12.05 0.08 1.65
C THR A 393 -11.91 -0.80 2.89
N HIS A 394 -11.85 -2.13 2.71
CA HIS A 394 -11.79 -3.07 3.82
C HIS A 394 -10.89 -4.26 3.46
N ASP A 395 -10.27 -4.86 4.47
CA ASP A 395 -9.37 -6.00 4.28
C ASP A 395 -10.10 -7.33 4.08
N SER A 396 -11.41 -7.38 4.32
CA SER A 396 -12.22 -8.59 4.15
C SER A 396 -13.69 -8.27 3.88
N PHE A 397 -14.42 -9.24 3.32
CA PHE A 397 -15.87 -9.16 3.21
C PHE A 397 -16.53 -9.08 4.60
N THR A 398 -16.04 -9.87 5.56
CA THR A 398 -16.58 -9.89 6.93
C THR A 398 -16.43 -8.53 7.62
N ALA A 399 -15.28 -7.86 7.48
CA ALA A 399 -15.07 -6.53 8.02
C ALA A 399 -16.05 -5.53 7.39
N TRP A 400 -16.13 -5.54 6.05
CA TRP A 400 -17.05 -4.68 5.31
C TRP A 400 -18.52 -4.86 5.72
N TYR A 401 -18.97 -6.11 5.87
CA TYR A 401 -20.37 -6.39 6.22
C TYR A 401 -20.66 -6.08 7.71
N ARG A 402 -19.69 -6.33 8.60
CA ARG A 402 -19.80 -6.00 10.02
C ARG A 402 -19.89 -4.49 10.24
N ASP A 403 -19.07 -3.70 9.56
CA ASP A 403 -19.08 -2.24 9.70
C ASP A 403 -20.46 -1.67 9.34
N TRP A 404 -21.16 -2.26 8.37
CA TRP A 404 -22.54 -1.90 8.08
C TRP A 404 -23.53 -2.29 9.18
N ILE A 405 -23.44 -3.50 9.73
CA ILE A 405 -24.27 -3.92 10.88
C ILE A 405 -24.06 -2.98 12.07
N GLU A 406 -22.80 -2.61 12.34
CA GLU A 406 -22.47 -1.65 13.40
C GLU A 406 -22.97 -0.24 13.11
N ALA A 407 -22.88 0.21 11.85
CA ALA A 407 -23.43 1.50 11.45
C ALA A 407 -24.95 1.54 11.62
N LEU A 408 -25.64 0.45 11.28
CA LEU A 408 -27.09 0.31 11.49
C LEU A 408 -27.47 0.40 12.97
N SER A 409 -26.78 -0.31 13.84
CA SER A 409 -27.07 -0.31 15.29
C SER A 409 -26.84 1.07 15.93
N LYS A 410 -25.83 1.80 15.46
CA LYS A 410 -25.52 3.17 15.89
C LYS A 410 -26.41 4.22 15.23
N GLY A 411 -27.23 3.81 14.26
CA GLY A 411 -28.05 4.70 13.47
C GLY A 411 -27.25 5.69 12.62
N ALA A 412 -26.04 5.34 12.23
CA ALA A 412 -25.19 6.16 11.36
C ALA A 412 -25.75 6.19 9.90
N PRO A 413 -25.54 7.29 9.16
CA PRO A 413 -25.87 7.32 7.74
C PRO A 413 -24.94 6.40 6.93
N ALA A 414 -25.42 5.93 5.77
CA ALA A 414 -24.57 5.19 4.83
C ALA A 414 -23.62 6.17 4.13
N GLU A 415 -22.36 6.19 4.55
CA GLU A 415 -21.32 7.02 3.92
C GLU A 415 -20.79 6.38 2.64
N LEU A 416 -20.46 7.21 1.65
CA LEU A 416 -19.74 6.80 0.46
C LEU A 416 -18.25 7.15 0.63
N PRO A 417 -17.33 6.25 0.26
CA PRO A 417 -15.89 6.52 0.32
C PRO A 417 -15.43 7.44 -0.85
N ILE A 418 -16.15 8.53 -1.11
CA ILE A 418 -15.83 9.50 -2.15
C ILE A 418 -15.10 10.68 -1.49
N THR A 419 -13.85 10.91 -1.91
CA THR A 419 -13.02 12.04 -1.46
C THR A 419 -12.90 13.14 -2.52
N ALA A 420 -13.56 12.99 -3.68
CA ALA A 420 -13.42 13.89 -4.83
C ALA A 420 -14.62 14.85 -4.98
N PRO A 421 -14.41 16.07 -5.53
CA PRO A 421 -15.47 17.05 -5.78
C PRO A 421 -16.38 16.72 -6.99
N ARG A 422 -16.26 15.53 -7.62
CA ARG A 422 -16.98 15.17 -8.86
C ARG A 422 -17.84 13.90 -8.63
N CYS A 423 -19.18 14.04 -8.59
CA CYS A 423 -20.16 12.92 -8.64
C CYS A 423 -20.52 12.66 -10.12
N ALA A 424 -20.90 11.42 -10.45
CA ALA A 424 -21.38 11.02 -11.77
C ALA A 424 -22.66 11.77 -12.20
N ALA A 425 -23.59 12.05 -11.27
CA ALA A 425 -24.84 12.74 -11.60
C ALA A 425 -24.62 14.18 -12.10
N PRO A 426 -23.80 15.04 -11.47
CA PRO A 426 -23.38 16.32 -12.04
C PRO A 426 -22.73 16.21 -13.43
N ALA A 427 -21.98 15.13 -13.72
CA ALA A 427 -21.38 14.93 -15.03
C ALA A 427 -22.44 14.63 -16.11
N VAL A 428 -23.39 13.71 -15.83
CA VAL A 428 -24.51 13.42 -16.75
C VAL A 428 -25.34 14.67 -17.03
N LEU A 429 -25.65 15.46 -15.99
CA LEU A 429 -26.36 16.72 -16.16
C LEU A 429 -25.54 17.73 -16.97
N SER A 430 -24.23 17.82 -16.75
CA SER A 430 -23.34 18.69 -17.50
C SER A 430 -23.27 18.31 -18.98
N ASP A 431 -23.19 17.03 -19.32
CA ASP A 431 -23.14 16.56 -20.71
C ASP A 431 -24.46 16.85 -21.42
N TYR A 432 -25.60 16.58 -20.77
CA TYR A 432 -26.92 16.95 -21.29
C TYR A 432 -27.04 18.46 -21.53
N LEU A 433 -26.59 19.28 -20.58
CA LEU A 433 -26.64 20.74 -20.71
C LEU A 433 -25.77 21.23 -21.89
N MET A 434 -24.59 20.63 -22.08
CA MET A 434 -23.73 20.94 -23.23
C MET A 434 -24.35 20.51 -24.56
N GLU A 435 -25.02 19.35 -24.62
CA GLU A 435 -25.71 18.89 -25.81
C GLU A 435 -26.93 19.77 -26.14
N TRP A 436 -27.73 20.11 -25.13
CA TRP A 436 -28.84 21.05 -25.23
C TRP A 436 -28.39 22.42 -25.76
N GLU A 437 -27.26 22.95 -25.27
CA GLU A 437 -26.67 24.21 -25.74
C GLU A 437 -26.23 24.14 -27.22
N ARG A 438 -25.61 23.03 -27.64
CA ARG A 438 -25.21 22.80 -29.04
C ARG A 438 -26.39 22.74 -30.00
N GLU A 439 -27.44 22.01 -29.64
CA GLU A 439 -28.62 21.81 -30.50
C GLU A 439 -29.47 23.07 -30.61
N ARG A 440 -29.58 23.84 -29.52
CA ARG A 440 -30.49 24.99 -29.45
C ARG A 440 -29.83 26.35 -29.69
N ARG A 441 -28.48 26.39 -29.84
CA ARG A 441 -27.68 27.61 -30.08
C ARG A 441 -27.95 28.75 -29.09
N LEU A 442 -28.39 28.44 -27.87
CA LEU A 442 -28.59 29.40 -26.78
C LEU A 442 -27.42 29.27 -25.79
N PRO A 443 -26.50 30.26 -25.70
CA PRO A 443 -25.36 30.14 -24.81
C PRO A 443 -25.81 30.11 -23.34
N LEU A 444 -25.49 29.05 -22.61
CA LEU A 444 -25.68 28.95 -21.15
C LEU A 444 -24.92 30.09 -20.44
N GLY A 445 -23.81 30.54 -21.03
CA GLY A 445 -23.04 31.70 -20.58
C GLY A 445 -23.77 33.06 -20.71
N GLY A 446 -24.85 33.15 -21.47
CA GLY A 446 -25.65 34.38 -21.65
C GLY A 446 -27.00 34.38 -20.91
N ALA A 447 -27.57 33.21 -20.61
CA ALA A 447 -28.88 33.07 -19.95
C ALA A 447 -28.81 32.94 -18.41
N GLY A 448 -27.63 32.68 -17.85
CA GLY A 448 -27.45 32.49 -16.41
C GLY A 448 -28.28 31.33 -15.84
N GLU A 449 -28.62 31.40 -14.56
CA GLU A 449 -29.40 30.38 -13.83
C GLU A 449 -30.76 30.05 -14.51
N ALA A 450 -31.37 31.01 -15.21
CA ALA A 450 -32.65 30.83 -15.88
C ALA A 450 -32.56 29.84 -17.06
N GLY A 451 -31.47 29.88 -17.83
CA GLY A 451 -31.24 28.94 -18.93
C GLY A 451 -31.05 27.50 -18.46
N VAL A 452 -30.28 27.31 -17.38
CA VAL A 452 -30.09 25.99 -16.74
C VAL A 452 -31.42 25.44 -16.24
N ARG A 453 -32.24 26.27 -15.57
CA ARG A 453 -33.57 25.86 -15.10
C ARG A 453 -34.51 25.47 -16.24
N GLN A 454 -34.46 26.18 -17.36
CA GLN A 454 -35.25 25.83 -18.53
C GLN A 454 -34.81 24.47 -19.11
N ALA A 455 -33.50 24.28 -19.31
CA ALA A 455 -32.97 23.04 -19.85
C ALA A 455 -33.30 21.81 -19.00
N LEU A 456 -33.20 21.93 -17.66
CA LEU A 456 -33.56 20.87 -16.72
C LEU A 456 -35.06 20.55 -16.73
N ARG A 457 -35.93 21.55 -16.93
CA ARG A 457 -37.38 21.32 -17.07
C ARG A 457 -37.75 20.61 -18.37
N GLU A 458 -37.00 20.83 -19.43
CA GLU A 458 -37.21 20.18 -20.72
C GLU A 458 -36.63 18.76 -20.79
N LEU A 459 -35.87 18.32 -19.78
CA LEU A 459 -35.29 16.99 -19.72
C LEU A 459 -36.39 15.93 -19.85
N PRO A 460 -36.32 15.00 -20.83
CA PRO A 460 -37.37 14.04 -21.08
C PRO A 460 -37.60 13.12 -19.87
N ASP A 461 -38.78 12.50 -19.81
CA ASP A 461 -39.12 11.58 -18.73
C ASP A 461 -38.17 10.37 -18.72
N GLY A 462 -37.48 10.16 -17.60
CA GLY A 462 -36.40 9.17 -17.52
C GLY A 462 -35.10 9.57 -18.23
N GLY A 463 -34.93 10.85 -18.59
CA GLY A 463 -33.72 11.35 -19.25
C GLY A 463 -32.46 11.27 -18.37
N ILE A 464 -32.62 11.06 -17.05
CA ILE A 464 -31.52 10.73 -16.14
C ILE A 464 -31.34 9.21 -16.13
N ALA A 465 -30.57 8.71 -17.11
CA ALA A 465 -30.34 7.29 -17.35
C ALA A 465 -28.86 6.94 -17.49
N ILE A 466 -28.55 5.65 -17.32
CA ILE A 466 -27.23 5.07 -17.54
C ILE A 466 -26.90 5.15 -19.03
N GLN A 467 -25.78 5.77 -19.38
CA GLN A 467 -25.29 5.78 -20.76
C GLN A 467 -24.77 4.39 -21.16
N ALA A 468 -24.81 4.08 -22.45
CA ALA A 468 -24.42 2.76 -22.97
C ALA A 468 -22.99 2.36 -22.60
N GLU A 469 -22.13 3.34 -22.38
CA GLU A 469 -20.70 3.19 -22.08
C GLU A 469 -20.39 3.21 -20.57
N ALA A 470 -21.38 3.45 -19.70
CA ALA A 470 -21.13 3.85 -18.32
C ALA A 470 -20.99 2.70 -17.30
N SER A 471 -21.62 1.54 -17.53
CA SER A 471 -21.55 0.42 -16.57
C SER A 471 -21.91 -0.94 -17.18
N ARG A 472 -21.12 -1.96 -16.89
CA ARG A 472 -21.40 -3.37 -17.25
C ARG A 472 -22.57 -3.98 -16.48
N TYR A 473 -22.94 -3.36 -15.36
CA TYR A 473 -23.94 -3.89 -14.43
C TYR A 473 -25.37 -3.49 -14.81
N PHE A 474 -25.53 -2.58 -15.77
CA PHE A 474 -26.79 -2.02 -16.23
C PHE A 474 -26.90 -2.10 -17.76
N ASP A 475 -28.12 -1.95 -18.28
CA ASP A 475 -28.33 -1.73 -19.72
C ASP A 475 -28.30 -0.23 -20.04
N ALA A 476 -27.95 0.08 -21.29
CA ALA A 476 -28.06 1.44 -21.81
C ALA A 476 -29.52 1.93 -21.69
N GLY A 477 -29.71 3.13 -21.12
CA GLY A 477 -31.04 3.71 -20.91
C GLY A 477 -31.73 3.28 -19.60
N ASP A 478 -31.11 2.41 -18.79
CA ASP A 478 -31.63 2.11 -17.45
C ASP A 478 -31.70 3.39 -16.59
N PRO A 479 -32.80 3.64 -15.84
CA PRO A 479 -32.87 4.75 -14.90
C PRO A 479 -31.80 4.64 -13.80
N ILE A 480 -31.18 5.75 -13.45
CA ILE A 480 -30.14 5.79 -12.41
C ILE A 480 -30.80 5.74 -11.01
N SER A 481 -30.42 4.78 -10.18
CA SER A 481 -30.69 4.87 -8.73
C SER A 481 -29.70 5.85 -8.08
N PRO A 482 -30.14 6.96 -7.47
CA PRO A 482 -29.25 7.98 -6.96
C PRO A 482 -28.52 7.50 -5.70
N CYS A 483 -27.21 7.74 -5.62
CA CYS A 483 -26.45 7.51 -4.39
C CYS A 483 -26.87 8.49 -3.27
N PRO A 484 -26.48 8.28 -1.99
CA PRO A 484 -26.89 9.14 -0.87
C PRO A 484 -26.69 10.64 -1.13
N ASN A 485 -25.54 11.03 -1.69
CA ASN A 485 -25.23 12.44 -1.99
C ASN A 485 -26.12 13.00 -3.10
N CYS A 486 -26.24 12.26 -4.20
CA CYS A 486 -26.90 12.74 -5.39
C CYS A 486 -28.45 12.67 -5.24
N ARG A 487 -28.97 11.83 -4.31
CA ARG A 487 -30.38 11.83 -3.90
C ARG A 487 -30.81 13.16 -3.28
N HIS A 488 -30.04 13.69 -2.33
CA HIS A 488 -30.37 14.96 -1.67
C HIS A 488 -30.39 16.13 -2.67
N MET A 489 -29.45 16.15 -3.61
CA MET A 489 -29.40 17.13 -4.69
C MET A 489 -30.66 17.06 -5.58
N PHE A 490 -31.06 15.86 -6.02
CA PHE A 490 -32.27 15.71 -6.86
C PHE A 490 -33.54 16.09 -6.10
N GLU A 491 -33.67 15.68 -4.83
CA GLU A 491 -34.78 16.08 -3.97
C GLU A 491 -34.86 17.62 -3.85
N HIS A 492 -33.72 18.29 -3.68
CA HIS A 492 -33.66 19.76 -3.66
C HIS A 492 -34.09 20.39 -5.00
N PHE A 493 -33.61 19.88 -6.14
CA PHE A 493 -33.99 20.39 -7.46
C PHE A 493 -35.47 20.21 -7.75
N ILE A 494 -36.06 19.10 -7.33
CA ILE A 494 -37.49 18.85 -7.45
C ILE A 494 -38.29 19.83 -6.56
N GLN A 495 -37.88 20.02 -5.30
CA GLN A 495 -38.53 20.96 -4.37
C GLN A 495 -38.48 22.42 -4.85
N LYS A 496 -37.44 22.78 -5.62
CA LYS A 496 -37.26 24.12 -6.20
C LYS A 496 -37.87 24.29 -7.59
N ASP A 497 -38.65 23.31 -8.07
CA ASP A 497 -39.25 23.30 -9.41
C ASP A 497 -38.21 23.48 -10.55
N MET A 498 -36.99 23.00 -10.32
CA MET A 498 -35.91 23.01 -11.29
C MET A 498 -35.88 21.73 -12.14
N LEU A 499 -36.27 20.60 -11.55
CA LEU A 499 -36.30 19.29 -12.19
C LEU A 499 -37.68 18.66 -12.01
N ARG A 500 -38.28 18.18 -13.10
CA ARG A 500 -39.57 17.47 -13.03
C ARG A 500 -39.36 16.11 -12.36
N PRO A 501 -40.22 15.67 -11.42
CA PRO A 501 -40.13 14.34 -10.84
C PRO A 501 -40.08 13.22 -11.90
N ALA A 502 -40.83 13.36 -12.99
CA ALA A 502 -40.87 12.39 -14.09
C ALA A 502 -39.54 12.23 -14.86
N ALA A 503 -38.65 13.23 -14.78
CA ALA A 503 -37.31 13.18 -15.36
C ALA A 503 -36.40 12.17 -14.61
N LEU A 504 -36.68 11.93 -13.33
CA LEU A 504 -36.00 10.94 -12.49
C LEU A 504 -36.94 9.75 -12.24
N ARG A 505 -36.91 8.77 -13.14
CA ARG A 505 -37.66 7.51 -12.95
C ARG A 505 -37.08 6.70 -11.78
N PRO A 506 -37.90 5.84 -11.13
CA PRO A 506 -37.38 4.89 -10.17
C PRO A 506 -36.24 4.07 -10.78
N GLY A 507 -35.11 4.04 -10.08
CA GLY A 507 -33.94 3.27 -10.50
C GLY A 507 -34.30 1.79 -10.66
N VAL A 508 -33.73 1.15 -11.67
CA VAL A 508 -33.86 -0.31 -11.83
C VAL A 508 -32.69 -1.02 -11.14
N PRO A 509 -32.88 -2.23 -10.60
CA PRO A 509 -31.78 -2.98 -10.02
C PRO A 509 -30.76 -3.40 -11.12
N PRO A 510 -29.48 -3.55 -10.76
CA PRO A 510 -28.46 -4.08 -11.67
C PRO A 510 -28.88 -5.43 -12.26
N ARG A 511 -28.37 -5.80 -13.44
CA ARG A 511 -28.67 -7.07 -14.14
C ARG A 511 -28.63 -8.29 -13.22
N ALA A 512 -27.64 -8.35 -12.32
CA ALA A 512 -27.50 -9.40 -11.32
C ALA A 512 -28.73 -9.52 -10.40
N ALA A 513 -29.32 -8.41 -9.98
CA ALA A 513 -30.43 -8.36 -9.03
C ALA A 513 -31.83 -8.33 -9.69
N ARG A 514 -31.94 -8.23 -11.02
CA ARG A 514 -33.26 -8.16 -11.71
C ARG A 514 -34.11 -9.41 -11.51
N ARG A 515 -33.50 -10.58 -11.30
CA ARG A 515 -34.21 -11.85 -11.00
C ARG A 515 -34.75 -11.91 -9.57
N LEU A 516 -34.35 -10.98 -8.70
CA LEU A 516 -34.68 -11.02 -7.27
C LEU A 516 -35.96 -10.27 -6.91
N ARG A 517 -36.54 -9.53 -7.86
CA ARG A 517 -37.89 -9.01 -7.69
C ARG A 517 -38.88 -10.06 -8.23
N PRO A 518 -39.84 -10.55 -7.42
CA PRO A 518 -41.03 -11.14 -8.00
C PRO A 518 -41.64 -10.10 -8.94
N GLU A 519 -42.10 -10.53 -10.12
CA GLU A 519 -42.90 -9.66 -10.98
C GLU A 519 -43.99 -9.02 -10.11
N ALA A 520 -44.03 -7.68 -10.13
CA ALA A 520 -44.84 -6.86 -9.23
C ALA A 520 -46.34 -7.08 -9.42
#